data_AF-A0A3S1TK45-F1
#
_entry.id   AF-A0A3S1TK45-F1
#
_cell.length_a   1.000
_cell.length_b   1.000
_cell.length_c   1.000
_cell.angle_alpha   90.00
_cell.angle_beta   90.00
_cell.angle_gamma   90.00
#
_symmetry.space_group_name_H-M   'P 1'
#
loop_
_entity.id
_entity.type
_entity.pdbx_description
1 polymer ?
#
loop_
_entity_poly.entity_id
_entity_poly.type
_entity_poly.pdbx_seq_one_letter_code
_entity_poly.pdbx_strand_id
1 'polypeptide(L)'
;SNQKEETELVVIVTPHLVRPVRPGEQLATPFDKTRPANDPEFFVLGQLEVTKDMVRKYELGEGVTGPYGHMLDFKSKDKMLYVKK
;
A
#
# COMPACT_ATOMS: atom_id res chain seq x y z
N SER A 1 -57.54 -28.68 12.58
CA SER A 1 -56.90 -28.09 11.39
C SER A 1 -55.40 -28.06 11.66
N ASN A 2 -54.58 -28.66 10.82
CA ASN A 2 -53.12 -28.77 11.05
C ASN A 2 -52.44 -27.96 9.95
N GLN A 3 -51.93 -26.77 10.28
CA GLN A 3 -51.20 -25.91 9.34
C GLN A 3 -49.75 -26.39 9.29
N LYS A 4 -49.32 -26.91 8.14
CA LYS A 4 -47.90 -27.18 7.87
C LYS A 4 -47.29 -25.92 7.29
N GLU A 5 -46.23 -25.43 7.92
CA GLU A 5 -45.39 -24.36 7.38
C GLU A 5 -44.30 -25.00 6.53
N GLU A 6 -44.40 -24.83 5.21
CA GLU A 6 -43.37 -25.27 4.27
C GLU A 6 -42.34 -24.13 4.10
N THR A 7 -41.07 -24.44 4.26
CA THR A 7 -39.95 -23.51 4.06
C THR A 7 -39.12 -23.98 2.87
N GLU A 8 -38.87 -23.07 1.92
CA GLU A 8 -38.02 -23.34 0.76
C GLU A 8 -36.64 -22.70 0.94
N LEU A 9 -35.58 -23.46 0.63
CA LEU A 9 -34.20 -23.00 0.64
C LEU A 9 -33.72 -22.80 -0.80
N VAL A 10 -33.36 -21.56 -1.14
CA VAL A 10 -32.78 -21.22 -2.44
C VAL A 10 -31.30 -20.92 -2.26
N VAL A 11 -30.44 -21.66 -2.97
CA VAL A 11 -29.00 -21.40 -3.03
C VAL A 11 -28.65 -20.92 -4.43
N ILE A 12 -28.13 -19.70 -4.53
CA ILE A 12 -27.70 -19.08 -5.80
C ILE A 12 -26.17 -19.10 -5.85
N VAL A 13 -25.62 -19.73 -6.88
CA VAL A 13 -24.17 -19.77 -7.12
C VAL A 13 -23.88 -19.17 -8.50
N THR A 14 -22.93 -18.24 -8.57
CA THR A 14 -22.44 -17.67 -9.82
C THR A 14 -21.02 -18.19 -10.07
N PRO A 15 -20.84 -19.28 -10.84
CA PRO A 15 -19.50 -19.72 -11.20
C PRO A 15 -18.90 -18.75 -12.22
N HIS A 16 -17.62 -18.41 -12.04
CA HIS A 16 -16.85 -17.62 -12.99
C HIS A 16 -15.88 -18.51 -13.76
N LEU A 17 -15.93 -18.47 -15.09
CA LEU A 17 -14.96 -19.15 -15.95
C LEU A 17 -13.76 -18.23 -16.19
N VAL A 18 -12.60 -18.60 -15.63
CA VAL A 18 -11.34 -17.88 -15.83
C VAL A 18 -10.55 -18.47 -17.00
N ARG A 19 -9.85 -17.62 -17.75
CA ARG A 19 -8.96 -18.09 -18.81
C ARG A 19 -7.65 -18.58 -18.20
N PRO A 20 -7.14 -19.76 -18.58
CA PRO A 20 -5.84 -20.22 -18.13
C PRO A 20 -4.73 -19.31 -18.69
N VAL A 21 -3.72 -19.05 -17.87
CA VAL A 21 -2.54 -18.27 -18.23
C VAL A 21 -1.55 -19.14 -19.02
N ARG A 22 -0.73 -18.52 -19.87
CA ARG A 22 0.30 -19.27 -20.60
C ARG A 22 1.39 -19.73 -19.61
N PRO A 23 2.01 -20.91 -19.80
CA PRO A 23 3.14 -21.32 -18.99
C PRO A 23 4.27 -20.28 -19.04
N GLY A 24 4.72 -19.79 -17.89
CA GLY A 24 5.76 -18.76 -17.77
C GLY A 24 5.26 -17.31 -17.89
N GLU A 25 3.97 -17.08 -18.07
CA GLU A 25 3.39 -15.74 -18.04
C GLU A 25 3.33 -15.22 -16.60
N GLN A 26 3.99 -14.09 -16.33
CA GLN A 26 3.95 -13.46 -15.02
C GLN A 26 2.60 -12.78 -14.82
N LEU A 27 1.82 -13.30 -13.87
CA LEU A 27 0.54 -12.71 -13.49
C LEU A 27 0.76 -11.41 -12.73
N ALA A 28 -0.06 -10.42 -13.05
CA ALA A 28 -0.13 -9.21 -12.24
C ALA A 28 -0.63 -9.59 -10.84
N THR A 29 0.18 -9.33 -9.82
CA THR A 29 -0.18 -9.55 -8.43
C THR A 29 -0.54 -8.23 -7.75
N PRO A 30 -1.36 -8.24 -6.70
CA PRO A 30 -1.59 -7.06 -5.88
C PRO A 30 -0.29 -6.46 -5.31
N PHE A 31 0.74 -7.29 -5.14
CA PHE A 31 2.04 -6.92 -4.58
C PHE A 31 2.98 -6.24 -5.60
N ASP A 32 2.67 -6.25 -6.90
CA ASP A 32 3.57 -5.69 -7.92
C ASP A 32 3.75 -4.17 -7.79
N LYS A 33 2.81 -3.50 -7.12
CA LYS A 33 2.78 -2.03 -6.97
C LYS A 33 3.11 -1.56 -5.54
N THR A 34 3.30 -2.49 -4.61
CA THR A 34 3.50 -2.19 -3.19
C THR A 34 4.81 -2.78 -2.69
N ARG A 35 5.31 -2.21 -1.59
CA ARG A 35 6.36 -2.82 -0.77
C ARG A 35 5.86 -2.95 0.67
N PRO A 36 6.39 -3.88 1.46
CA PRO A 36 6.18 -3.90 2.89
C PRO A 36 6.58 -2.56 3.53
N ALA A 37 5.81 -2.15 4.54
CA ALA A 37 6.10 -0.97 5.33
C ALA A 37 7.40 -1.13 6.15
N ASN A 38 8.14 -0.05 6.34
CA ASN A 38 9.26 0.01 7.29
C ASN A 38 8.76 0.27 8.73
N ASP A 39 9.65 0.23 9.73
CA ASP A 39 9.24 0.33 11.14
C ASP A 39 8.42 1.61 11.43
N PRO A 40 8.80 2.82 11.01
CA PRO A 40 7.97 4.01 11.24
C PRO A 40 6.62 3.95 10.52
N GLU A 41 6.58 3.51 9.26
CA GLU A 41 5.35 3.36 8.48
C GLU A 41 4.40 2.34 9.15
N PHE A 42 4.95 1.26 9.66
CA PHE A 42 4.19 0.19 10.32
C PHE A 42 3.68 0.59 11.69
N PHE A 43 4.56 1.11 12.57
CA PHE A 43 4.20 1.38 13.96
C PHE A 43 3.49 2.73 14.16
N VAL A 44 3.87 3.77 13.41
CA VAL A 44 3.29 5.11 13.59
C VAL A 44 2.07 5.31 12.71
N LEU A 45 2.14 4.87 11.44
CA LEU A 45 1.07 5.09 10.47
C LEU A 45 0.11 3.90 10.35
N GLY A 46 0.43 2.76 10.98
CA GLY A 46 -0.40 1.55 10.91
C GLY A 46 -0.46 0.93 9.52
N GLN A 47 0.50 1.26 8.64
CA GLN A 47 0.52 0.78 7.27
C GLN A 47 1.21 -0.57 7.20
N LEU A 48 0.56 -1.55 6.56
CA LEU A 48 1.17 -2.85 6.30
C LEU A 48 1.98 -2.85 5.00
N GLU A 49 1.51 -2.08 4.02
CA GLU A 49 2.12 -1.92 2.72
C GLU A 49 2.05 -0.46 2.25
N VAL A 50 3.04 -0.05 1.47
CA VAL A 50 3.11 1.28 0.88
C VAL A 50 3.34 1.21 -0.62
N THR A 51 2.65 2.08 -1.37
CA THR A 51 2.84 2.22 -2.81
C THR A 51 4.00 3.16 -3.12
N LYS A 52 4.54 3.07 -4.34
CA LYS A 52 5.62 3.96 -4.80
C LYS A 52 5.29 5.45 -4.66
N ASP A 53 4.03 5.82 -4.91
CA ASP A 53 3.57 7.20 -4.79
C ASP A 53 3.57 7.66 -3.32
N MET A 54 3.18 6.80 -2.39
CA MET A 54 3.24 7.11 -0.95
C MET A 54 4.68 7.31 -0.50
N VAL A 55 5.60 6.44 -0.93
CA VAL A 55 7.04 6.61 -0.64
C VAL A 55 7.55 7.95 -1.15
N ARG A 56 7.21 8.31 -2.40
CA ARG A 56 7.59 9.60 -2.98
C ARG A 56 7.02 10.78 -2.20
N LYS A 57 5.78 10.67 -1.72
CA LYS A 57 5.16 11.72 -0.88
C LYS A 57 5.90 11.91 0.44
N TYR A 58 6.33 10.81 1.07
CA TYR A 58 7.14 10.86 2.29
C TYR A 58 8.50 11.49 2.03
N GLU A 59 9.17 11.13 0.95
CA GLU A 59 10.46 11.71 0.55
C GLU A 59 10.36 13.20 0.19
N LEU A 60 9.27 13.63 -0.44
CA LEU A 60 9.02 15.02 -0.83
C LEU A 60 8.37 15.86 0.27
N GLY A 61 8.09 15.27 1.45
CA GLY A 61 7.41 15.96 2.55
C GLY A 61 6.06 16.56 2.12
N GLU A 62 5.35 15.92 1.20
CA GLU A 62 4.09 16.43 0.67
C GLU A 62 3.06 16.53 1.81
N GLY A 63 2.64 17.76 2.15
CA GLY A 63 1.73 18.03 3.28
C GLY A 63 2.42 18.41 4.59
N VAL A 64 3.76 18.48 4.64
CA VAL A 64 4.50 18.98 5.79
C VAL A 64 4.81 20.47 5.61
N THR A 65 4.38 21.30 6.56
CA THR A 65 4.72 22.73 6.60
C THR A 65 5.97 22.93 7.46
N GLY A 66 7.13 23.08 6.82
CA GLY A 66 8.42 23.30 7.47
C GLY A 66 9.55 22.44 6.90
N PRO A 67 10.80 22.61 7.35
CA PRO A 67 11.91 21.76 6.94
C PRO A 67 11.66 20.30 7.39
N TYR A 68 11.73 19.37 6.45
CA TYR A 68 11.61 17.93 6.68
C TYR A 68 12.90 17.21 6.22
N GLY A 69 13.14 16.01 6.74
CA GLY A 69 14.37 15.24 6.48
C GLY A 69 15.45 15.41 7.56
N HIS A 70 16.64 14.85 7.31
CA HIS A 70 17.76 14.93 8.25
C HIS A 70 18.52 16.25 8.10
N MET A 71 18.57 17.05 9.16
CA MET A 71 19.43 18.23 9.23
C MET A 71 20.79 17.80 9.78
N LEU A 72 21.81 17.78 8.91
CA LEU A 72 23.19 17.60 9.34
C LEU A 72 23.69 18.96 9.83
N ASP A 73 23.89 19.09 11.15
CA ASP A 73 24.55 20.27 11.72
C ASP A 73 26.06 20.14 11.48
N PHE A 74 26.53 20.73 10.38
CA PHE A 74 27.95 20.87 10.13
C PHE A 74 28.47 22.07 10.93
N LYS A 75 29.17 21.81 12.03
CA LYS A 75 29.95 22.86 12.68
C LYS A 75 31.06 23.34 11.74
N SER A 76 30.98 24.62 11.40
CA SER A 76 32.03 25.51 10.90
C SER A 76 31.98 25.87 9.41
N LYS A 77 31.31 27.00 9.18
CA LYS A 77 31.62 28.08 8.20
C LYS A 77 31.49 27.87 6.70
N ASP A 78 31.26 26.67 6.17
CA ASP A 78 30.95 26.52 4.75
C ASP A 78 29.50 26.10 4.53
N LYS A 79 28.70 27.12 4.21
CA LYS A 79 27.52 27.14 3.34
C LYS A 79 26.75 25.81 3.25
N MET A 80 25.53 25.82 3.79
CA MET A 80 24.51 24.78 3.64
C MET A 80 24.44 24.27 2.18
N LEU A 81 25.10 23.15 1.89
CA LEU A 81 25.01 22.47 0.61
C LEU A 81 23.88 21.43 0.71
N TYR A 82 22.75 21.74 0.08
CA TYR A 82 21.66 20.79 -0.10
C TYR A 82 22.16 19.63 -0.99
N VAL A 83 22.30 18.43 -0.40
CA VAL A 83 22.58 17.22 -1.18
C VAL A 83 21.27 16.72 -1.76
N LYS A 84 21.01 17.09 -3.02
CA LYS A 84 19.98 16.46 -3.84
C LYS A 84 20.55 15.16 -4.38
N LYS A 85 19.97 14.03 -3.97
CA LYS A 85 20.18 12.74 -4.65
C LYS A 85 19.13 12.56 -5.74
#